data_AF-A0A9N9SUX6-F1
#
_entry.id   AF-A0A9N9SUX6-F1
#
_cell.length_a   1.000
_cell.length_b   1.000
_cell.length_c   1.000
_cell.angle_alpha   90.00
_cell.angle_beta   90.00
_cell.angle_gamma   90.00
#
_symmetry.space_group_name_H-M   'P 1'
#
loop_
_entity.id
_entity.type
_entity.pdbx_description
1 polymer ?
#
loop_
_entity_poly.entity_id
_entity_poly.type
_entity_poly.pdbx_seq_one_letter_code
_entity_poly.pdbx_strand_id
1 'polypeptide(L)'
;MKVLLLLAIFVPFVVTHDVIITKILSQEILRHVDVELLVTQMETIYFFEKNSAGNITAVLDEFIDKVLENVGNYLINYGYDPCQIPDTVLNLPITGTITLKKGWLRDLAMIKRYKDTEVVYSSEEKKLKMIFSLQFEVLQFAYHYITHYLLFTIEGEVEGKVENVIIQAALSFDFNTYNATLTNFDIMNSGSIDIHFSGHDWIDWLTNAMTAVITTFLHPLILSKIQNIFKGTLCGLVDAVNEIIHEILHV
;
A
#
# COMPACT_ATOMS: atom_id res chain seq x y z
N MET A 1 26.40 18.11 -0.82
CA MET A 1 26.03 17.87 0.59
C MET A 1 24.51 17.83 0.81
N LYS A 2 23.71 18.76 0.25
CA LYS A 2 22.23 18.77 0.42
C LYS A 2 21.47 17.65 -0.32
N VAL A 3 21.94 17.21 -1.49
CA VAL A 3 21.36 16.06 -2.23
C VAL A 3 21.68 14.71 -1.56
N LEU A 4 22.82 14.62 -0.87
CA LEU A 4 23.23 13.43 -0.12
C LEU A 4 22.34 13.17 1.12
N LEU A 5 21.80 14.25 1.72
CA LEU A 5 20.84 14.14 2.82
C LEU A 5 19.47 13.63 2.34
N LEU A 6 19.05 13.98 1.12
CA LEU A 6 17.69 13.75 0.64
C LEU A 6 17.38 12.29 0.28
N LEU A 7 18.34 11.56 -0.29
CA LEU A 7 18.20 10.11 -0.50
C LEU A 7 18.47 9.32 0.78
N ALA A 8 19.31 9.84 1.69
CA ALA A 8 19.39 9.36 3.07
C ALA A 8 18.14 9.69 3.91
N ILE A 9 17.11 10.34 3.35
CA ILE A 9 15.80 10.52 4.00
C ILE A 9 14.75 9.58 3.36
N PHE A 10 14.84 9.27 2.06
CA PHE A 10 13.94 8.29 1.41
C PHE A 10 14.32 6.82 1.68
N VAL A 11 15.59 6.53 1.92
CA VAL A 11 16.11 5.17 2.16
C VAL A 11 15.87 4.71 3.62
N PRO A 12 16.00 5.54 4.67
CA PRO A 12 15.83 5.10 6.07
C PRO A 12 14.45 5.20 6.71
N PHE A 13 13.47 5.88 6.11
CA PHE A 13 12.44 6.56 6.93
C PHE A 13 11.04 5.97 6.86
N VAL A 14 10.88 4.67 7.15
CA VAL A 14 9.63 4.09 7.68
C VAL A 14 9.40 4.61 9.12
N VAL A 15 9.08 5.89 9.25
CA VAL A 15 8.90 6.62 10.52
C VAL A 15 7.58 7.39 10.37
N THR A 16 6.51 7.10 11.12
CA THR A 16 6.30 7.33 12.57
C THR A 16 5.28 6.31 13.10
N HIS A 17 5.45 5.63 14.24
CA HIS A 17 5.55 6.13 15.61
C HIS A 17 6.39 5.17 16.49
N ASP A 18 6.99 5.74 17.55
CA ASP A 18 7.74 5.11 18.65
C ASP A 18 9.28 5.09 18.49
N VAL A 19 9.96 5.83 19.38
CA VAL A 19 11.41 6.16 19.34
C VAL A 19 12.30 4.92 19.55
N ILE A 20 11.77 3.85 20.14
CA ILE A 20 12.46 2.56 20.28
C ILE A 20 12.43 1.78 18.96
N ILE A 21 11.35 1.92 18.19
CA ILE A 21 11.13 1.27 16.90
C ILE A 21 11.97 1.95 15.81
N THR A 22 12.20 3.26 15.86
CA THR A 22 13.10 3.99 14.94
C THR A 22 14.53 3.47 14.94
N LYS A 23 15.04 3.09 16.13
CA LYS A 23 16.40 2.58 16.30
C LYS A 23 16.54 1.12 15.83
N ILE A 24 15.47 0.34 15.96
CA ILE A 24 15.39 -1.05 15.49
C ILE A 24 15.17 -1.09 13.98
N LEU A 25 14.27 -0.27 13.42
CA LEU A 25 13.97 -0.21 11.98
C LEU A 25 15.14 0.34 11.16
N SER A 26 15.83 1.40 11.62
CA SER A 26 17.05 1.86 10.93
C SER A 26 18.19 0.83 10.99
N GLN A 27 18.21 -0.05 12.00
CA GLN A 27 19.19 -1.14 12.09
C GLN A 27 18.79 -2.40 11.33
N GLU A 28 17.49 -2.68 11.12
CA GLU A 28 17.00 -3.90 10.46
C GLU A 28 16.65 -3.68 8.98
N ILE A 29 15.98 -2.57 8.62
CA ILE A 29 15.56 -2.23 7.24
C ILE A 29 16.77 -1.93 6.36
N LEU A 30 17.75 -1.20 6.90
CA LEU A 30 18.96 -0.80 6.17
C LEU A 30 20.10 -1.80 6.28
N ARG A 31 19.96 -2.84 7.11
CA ARG A 31 21.04 -3.78 7.42
C ARG A 31 21.63 -4.48 6.19
N HIS A 32 20.80 -4.63 5.15
CA HIS A 32 21.13 -5.32 3.90
C HIS A 32 21.01 -4.40 2.68
N VAL A 33 20.78 -3.11 2.89
CA VAL A 33 20.82 -2.11 1.81
C VAL A 33 22.28 -1.73 1.61
N ASP A 34 22.79 -1.93 0.40
CA ASP A 34 24.15 -1.56 0.06
C ASP A 34 24.25 -0.03 0.01
N VAL A 35 24.71 0.54 1.13
CA VAL A 35 24.90 1.98 1.29
C VAL A 35 25.92 2.51 0.27
N GLU A 36 26.88 1.70 -0.14
CA GLU A 36 27.92 2.08 -1.11
C GLU A 36 27.33 2.20 -2.52
N LEU A 37 26.42 1.30 -2.90
CA LEU A 37 25.66 1.38 -4.15
C LEU A 37 24.80 2.66 -4.21
N LEU A 38 24.10 2.98 -3.11
CA LEU A 38 23.28 4.19 -3.01
C LEU A 38 24.14 5.45 -3.15
N VAL A 39 25.26 5.51 -2.42
CA VAL A 39 26.19 6.65 -2.50
C VAL A 39 26.73 6.83 -3.90
N THR A 40 27.09 5.75 -4.59
CA THR A 40 27.62 5.80 -5.97
C THR A 40 26.59 6.33 -6.98
N GLN A 41 25.34 5.87 -6.88
CA GLN A 41 24.24 6.38 -7.71
C GLN A 41 23.92 7.85 -7.39
N MET A 42 24.08 8.26 -6.13
CA MET A 42 23.86 9.63 -5.65
C MET A 42 24.93 10.62 -6.13
N GLU A 43 26.20 10.21 -6.14
CA GLU A 43 27.29 11.03 -6.68
C GLU A 43 27.08 11.31 -8.17
N THR A 44 26.55 10.32 -8.90
CA THR A 44 26.19 10.45 -10.32
C THR A 44 25.09 11.50 -10.51
N ILE A 45 24.04 11.49 -9.68
CA ILE A 45 22.93 12.46 -9.74
C ILE A 45 23.41 13.88 -9.37
N TYR A 46 24.21 14.02 -8.31
CA TYR A 46 24.76 15.31 -7.87
C TYR A 46 25.71 15.94 -8.89
N PHE A 47 26.55 15.12 -9.53
CA PHE A 47 27.47 15.61 -10.56
C PHE A 47 26.73 16.09 -11.81
N PHE A 48 25.59 15.49 -12.15
CA PHE A 48 24.74 15.90 -13.26
C PHE A 48 23.92 17.16 -12.93
N GLU A 49 23.34 17.27 -11.72
CA GLU A 49 22.66 18.51 -11.26
C GLU A 49 23.53 19.75 -11.52
N LYS A 50 24.83 19.61 -11.28
CA LYS A 50 25.80 20.70 -11.44
C LYS A 50 26.17 20.99 -12.89
N ASN A 51 26.00 20.05 -13.83
CA ASN A 51 26.69 20.07 -15.13
C ASN A 51 25.82 19.77 -16.35
N SER A 52 24.50 19.56 -16.25
CA SER A 52 23.68 19.19 -17.42
C SER A 52 22.25 19.71 -17.38
N ALA A 53 21.78 20.23 -18.52
CA ALA A 53 20.37 20.50 -18.75
C ALA A 53 19.69 19.22 -19.25
N GLY A 54 18.61 18.80 -18.60
CA GLY A 54 17.81 17.65 -19.01
C GLY A 54 17.28 16.82 -17.85
N ASN A 55 16.76 15.63 -18.18
CA ASN A 55 16.21 14.69 -17.22
C ASN A 55 17.21 13.55 -16.96
N ILE A 56 17.46 13.23 -15.69
CA ILE A 56 18.15 12.00 -15.30
C ILE A 56 17.09 10.98 -14.94
N THR A 57 17.23 9.74 -15.43
CA THR A 57 16.38 8.63 -15.02
C THR A 57 17.25 7.55 -14.39
N ALA A 58 16.83 7.04 -13.24
CA ALA A 58 17.43 5.89 -12.56
C ALA A 58 16.35 4.84 -12.29
N VAL A 59 16.72 3.57 -12.37
CA VAL A 59 15.84 2.45 -12.03
C VAL A 59 16.20 1.96 -10.62
N LEU A 60 15.22 1.90 -9.73
CA LEU A 60 15.40 1.60 -8.29
C LEU A 60 14.72 0.30 -7.85
N ASP A 61 14.64 -0.67 -8.74
CA ASP A 61 13.95 -1.94 -8.53
C ASP A 61 14.38 -2.68 -7.27
N GLU A 62 15.69 -2.95 -7.13
CA GLU A 62 16.23 -3.67 -5.96
C GLU A 62 15.99 -2.94 -4.65
N PHE A 63 16.00 -1.60 -4.69
CA PHE A 63 15.71 -0.78 -3.54
C PHE A 63 14.24 -0.93 -3.12
N ILE A 64 13.31 -0.83 -4.08
CA ILE A 64 11.88 -1.02 -3.81
C ILE A 64 11.59 -2.43 -3.33
N ASP A 65 12.19 -3.46 -3.93
CA ASP A 65 11.96 -4.85 -3.54
C ASP A 65 12.37 -5.08 -2.07
N LYS A 66 13.50 -4.51 -1.62
CA LYS A 66 13.92 -4.53 -0.20
C LYS A 66 13.00 -3.73 0.72
N VAL A 67 12.51 -2.56 0.26
CA VAL A 67 11.55 -1.78 1.04
C VAL A 67 10.25 -2.57 1.22
N LEU A 68 9.77 -3.24 0.18
CA LEU A 68 8.55 -4.04 0.24
C LEU A 68 8.68 -5.26 1.15
N GLU A 69 9.84 -5.92 1.19
CA GLU A 69 10.12 -6.98 2.16
C GLU A 69 9.98 -6.46 3.61
N ASN A 70 10.52 -5.29 3.89
CA ASN A 70 10.42 -4.65 5.20
C ASN A 70 8.98 -4.21 5.53
N VAL A 71 8.23 -3.70 4.54
CA VAL A 71 6.80 -3.40 4.68
C VAL A 71 6.01 -4.67 4.99
N GLY A 72 6.29 -5.78 4.31
CA GLY A 72 5.66 -7.07 4.59
C GLY A 72 5.87 -7.51 6.04
N ASN A 73 7.12 -7.46 6.53
CA ASN A 73 7.45 -7.76 7.92
C ASN A 73 6.73 -6.83 8.91
N TYR A 74 6.63 -5.54 8.59
CA TYR A 74 5.89 -4.58 9.40
C TYR A 74 4.39 -4.92 9.46
N LEU A 75 3.77 -5.25 8.33
CA LEU A 75 2.34 -5.58 8.28
C LEU A 75 2.01 -6.79 9.18
N ILE A 76 2.87 -7.80 9.19
CA ILE A 76 2.73 -8.97 10.06
C ILE A 76 2.92 -8.58 11.54
N ASN A 77 4.02 -7.89 11.87
CA ASN A 77 4.40 -7.61 13.26
C ASN A 77 3.40 -6.69 13.99
N TYR A 78 2.69 -5.83 13.27
CA TYR A 78 1.71 -4.90 13.84
C TYR A 78 0.26 -5.33 13.64
N GLY A 79 0.01 -6.56 13.16
CA GLY A 79 -1.35 -7.10 13.03
C GLY A 79 -2.18 -6.49 11.90
N TYR A 80 -1.52 -5.95 10.87
CA TYR A 80 -2.17 -5.57 9.62
C TYR A 80 -2.30 -6.75 8.64
N ASP A 81 -1.62 -7.86 8.91
CA ASP A 81 -1.80 -9.11 8.18
C ASP A 81 -1.77 -10.32 9.15
N PRO A 82 -2.91 -10.97 9.44
CA PRO A 82 -4.26 -10.62 8.95
C PRO A 82 -4.81 -9.35 9.63
N CYS A 83 -5.51 -8.49 8.88
CA CYS A 83 -6.25 -7.35 9.44
C CYS A 83 -7.76 -7.64 9.54
N GLN A 84 -8.41 -6.99 10.50
CA GLN A 84 -9.86 -7.09 10.66
C GLN A 84 -10.61 -6.21 9.67
N ILE A 85 -11.67 -6.78 9.10
CA ILE A 85 -12.63 -6.06 8.25
C ILE A 85 -13.90 -5.82 9.08
N PRO A 86 -14.48 -4.60 9.09
CA PRO A 86 -15.62 -4.27 9.94
C PRO A 86 -16.85 -5.16 9.69
N ASP A 87 -17.57 -5.45 10.76
CA ASP A 87 -18.89 -6.06 10.73
C ASP A 87 -19.87 -5.14 9.98
N THR A 88 -20.80 -5.74 9.23
CA THR A 88 -21.79 -4.99 8.44
C THR A 88 -23.13 -5.73 8.39
N VAL A 89 -24.20 -4.97 8.16
CA VAL A 89 -25.52 -5.51 7.79
C VAL A 89 -25.91 -4.97 6.43
N LEU A 90 -26.24 -5.85 5.49
CA LEU A 90 -26.70 -5.49 4.16
C LEU A 90 -28.14 -5.96 3.96
N ASN A 91 -28.92 -5.14 3.27
CA ASN A 91 -30.26 -5.51 2.85
C ASN A 91 -30.18 -6.26 1.52
N LEU A 92 -30.79 -7.44 1.47
CA LEU A 92 -30.94 -8.21 0.24
C LEU A 92 -32.19 -7.73 -0.53
N PRO A 93 -32.19 -7.82 -1.87
CA PRO A 93 -33.41 -7.60 -2.64
C PRO A 93 -34.48 -8.61 -2.21
N ILE A 94 -35.72 -8.13 -2.01
CA ILE A 94 -36.89 -8.93 -1.62
C ILE A 94 -36.80 -9.45 -0.15
N THR A 95 -36.92 -8.53 0.82
CA THR A 95 -37.17 -8.82 2.26
C THR A 95 -36.21 -9.80 2.94
N GLY A 96 -34.92 -9.68 2.67
CA GLY A 96 -33.88 -10.41 3.41
C GLY A 96 -32.78 -9.48 3.92
N THR A 97 -32.02 -9.94 4.90
CA THR A 97 -30.81 -9.28 5.37
C THR A 97 -29.67 -10.28 5.47
N ILE A 98 -28.46 -9.83 5.18
CA ILE A 98 -27.23 -10.57 5.44
C ILE A 98 -26.36 -9.77 6.39
N THR A 99 -26.00 -10.39 7.50
CA THR A 99 -25.10 -9.83 8.50
C THR A 99 -23.75 -10.50 8.34
N LEU A 100 -22.72 -9.72 8.06
CA LEU A 100 -21.33 -10.16 7.95
C LEU A 100 -20.61 -9.80 9.24
N LYS A 101 -20.01 -10.79 9.91
CA LYS A 101 -19.30 -10.62 11.18
C LYS A 101 -17.91 -11.23 11.16
N LYS A 102 -17.04 -10.70 12.02
CA LYS A 102 -15.69 -11.23 12.28
C LYS A 102 -14.87 -11.34 11.00
N GLY A 103 -15.00 -10.33 10.13
CA GLY A 103 -14.28 -10.28 8.87
C GLY A 103 -12.78 -10.17 9.08
N TRP A 104 -12.01 -10.86 8.24
CA TRP A 104 -10.56 -10.68 8.17
C TRP A 104 -10.07 -10.69 6.73
N LEU A 105 -8.99 -9.96 6.48
CA LEU A 105 -8.24 -9.89 5.22
C LEU A 105 -6.79 -10.28 5.52
N ARG A 106 -6.19 -11.09 4.65
CA ARG A 106 -4.80 -11.55 4.79
C ARG A 106 -4.04 -11.48 3.47
N ASP A 107 -2.74 -11.77 3.58
CA ASP A 107 -1.76 -11.80 2.50
C ASP A 107 -1.43 -10.39 1.94
N LEU A 108 -1.69 -9.35 2.73
CA LEU A 108 -1.24 -7.98 2.46
C LEU A 108 0.29 -7.86 2.51
N ALA A 109 0.95 -8.68 3.32
CA ALA A 109 2.40 -8.75 3.44
C ALA A 109 3.08 -9.39 2.23
N MET A 110 2.31 -10.05 1.35
CA MET A 110 2.80 -10.62 0.08
C MET A 110 2.86 -9.56 -1.04
N ILE A 111 2.81 -8.28 -0.68
CA ILE A 111 2.94 -7.18 -1.63
C ILE A 111 4.28 -7.24 -2.35
N LYS A 112 4.25 -6.99 -3.65
CA LYS A 112 5.46 -6.93 -4.48
C LYS A 112 5.38 -5.81 -5.49
N ARG A 113 6.50 -5.55 -6.15
CA ARG A 113 6.59 -4.61 -7.25
C ARG A 113 5.93 -5.20 -8.51
N TYR A 114 5.14 -4.39 -9.22
CA TYR A 114 4.45 -4.79 -10.45
C TYR A 114 5.30 -4.53 -11.71
N LYS A 115 6.02 -3.41 -11.72
CA LYS A 115 6.81 -2.90 -12.85
C LYS A 115 8.06 -2.19 -12.35
N ASP A 116 8.98 -1.91 -13.26
CA ASP A 116 10.19 -1.14 -12.99
C ASP A 116 9.82 0.18 -12.31
N THR A 117 10.59 0.51 -11.27
CA THR A 117 10.47 1.78 -10.56
C THR A 117 11.47 2.76 -11.09
N GLU A 118 10.95 3.83 -11.68
CA GLU A 118 11.76 4.90 -12.24
C GLU A 118 11.77 6.11 -11.31
N VAL A 119 12.96 6.67 -11.12
CA VAL A 119 13.17 7.97 -10.51
C VAL A 119 13.68 8.92 -11.57
N VAL A 120 12.95 10.00 -11.78
CA VAL A 120 13.30 11.04 -12.74
C VAL A 120 13.64 12.32 -11.98
N TYR A 121 14.84 12.85 -12.19
CA TYR A 121 15.20 14.21 -11.81
C TYR A 121 15.07 15.12 -13.02
N SER A 122 14.28 16.19 -12.91
CA SER A 122 14.20 17.26 -13.91
C SER A 122 14.99 18.47 -13.43
N SER A 123 16.02 18.86 -14.18
CA SER A 123 16.83 20.06 -13.88
C SER A 123 16.04 21.36 -14.09
N GLU A 124 15.08 21.35 -15.02
CA GLU A 124 14.24 22.51 -15.35
C GLU A 124 13.23 22.78 -14.24
N GLU A 125 12.49 21.75 -13.82
CA GLU A 125 11.53 21.88 -12.74
C GLU A 125 12.21 21.89 -11.36
N LYS A 126 13.47 21.44 -11.29
CA LYS A 126 14.18 21.12 -10.05
C LYS A 126 13.33 20.23 -9.16
N LYS A 127 12.87 19.12 -9.73
CA LYS A 127 12.03 18.13 -9.06
C LYS A 127 12.57 16.73 -9.24
N LEU A 128 12.53 15.95 -8.17
CA LEU A 128 12.71 14.49 -8.20
C LEU A 128 11.32 13.87 -8.18
N LYS A 129 11.04 12.93 -9.08
CA LYS A 129 9.78 12.18 -9.12
C LYS A 129 10.08 10.69 -9.16
N MET A 130 9.56 9.94 -8.19
CA MET A 130 9.60 8.49 -8.15
C MET A 130 8.21 7.96 -8.47
N ILE A 131 8.10 7.07 -9.46
CA ILE A 131 6.84 6.37 -9.79
C ILE A 131 7.06 4.89 -9.60
N PHE A 132 6.23 4.27 -8.77
CA PHE A 132 6.29 2.84 -8.52
C PHE A 132 4.89 2.23 -8.57
N SER A 133 4.84 0.97 -8.98
CA SER A 133 3.61 0.18 -9.02
C SER A 133 3.74 -1.04 -8.13
N LEU A 134 2.73 -1.27 -7.32
CA LEU A 134 2.62 -2.37 -6.36
C LEU A 134 1.55 -3.34 -6.82
N GLN A 135 1.75 -4.63 -6.55
CA GLN A 135 0.83 -5.70 -6.88
C GLN A 135 0.55 -6.56 -5.63
N PHE A 136 -0.72 -6.88 -5.45
CA PHE A 136 -1.16 -8.00 -4.62
C PHE A 136 -1.67 -9.09 -5.55
N GLU A 137 -0.96 -10.21 -5.63
CA GLU A 137 -1.35 -11.30 -6.53
C GLU A 137 -2.64 -11.96 -6.08
N VAL A 138 -2.71 -12.26 -4.78
CA VAL A 138 -3.86 -12.88 -4.14
C VAL A 138 -4.00 -12.29 -2.75
N LEU A 139 -5.17 -11.75 -2.47
CA LEU A 139 -5.60 -11.38 -1.13
C LEU A 139 -6.74 -12.31 -0.73
N GLN A 140 -6.70 -12.85 0.48
CA GLN A 140 -7.79 -13.72 0.95
C GLN A 140 -8.59 -13.00 2.03
N PHE A 141 -9.89 -13.19 2.02
CA PHE A 141 -10.76 -12.71 3.09
C PHE A 141 -11.76 -13.79 3.48
N ALA A 142 -12.24 -13.71 4.71
CA ALA A 142 -13.39 -14.47 5.13
C ALA A 142 -14.28 -13.66 6.07
N TYR A 143 -15.54 -14.07 6.14
CA TYR A 143 -16.53 -13.56 7.07
C TYR A 143 -17.43 -14.70 7.53
N HIS A 144 -17.88 -14.57 8.77
CA HIS A 144 -19.03 -15.32 9.23
C HIS A 144 -20.31 -14.60 8.78
N TYR A 145 -21.23 -15.29 8.10
CA TYR A 145 -22.47 -14.68 7.64
C TYR A 145 -23.70 -15.26 8.33
N ILE A 146 -24.67 -14.40 8.60
CA ILE A 146 -26.00 -14.75 9.08
C ILE A 146 -27.02 -14.08 8.17
N THR A 147 -27.79 -14.89 7.45
CA THR A 147 -28.82 -14.40 6.53
C THR A 147 -30.20 -14.70 7.10
N HIS A 148 -31.03 -13.66 7.20
CA HIS A 148 -32.44 -13.79 7.49
C HIS A 148 -33.23 -13.58 6.21
N TYR A 149 -34.02 -14.58 5.83
CA TYR A 149 -34.91 -14.49 4.67
C TYR A 149 -36.27 -15.09 5.01
N LEU A 150 -37.30 -14.25 5.04
CA LEU A 150 -38.65 -14.61 5.48
C LEU A 150 -38.64 -15.30 6.86
N LEU A 151 -38.99 -16.59 6.91
CA LEU A 151 -39.06 -17.40 8.14
C LEU A 151 -37.78 -18.24 8.38
N PHE A 152 -36.78 -18.13 7.51
CA PHE A 152 -35.56 -18.92 7.58
C PHE A 152 -34.38 -18.07 8.04
N THR A 153 -33.52 -18.67 8.86
CA THR A 153 -32.22 -18.13 9.23
C THR A 153 -31.17 -19.13 8.78
N ILE A 154 -30.18 -18.64 8.04
CA ILE A 154 -29.07 -19.43 7.50
C ILE A 154 -27.78 -18.82 8.02
N GLU A 155 -26.87 -19.67 8.46
CA GLU A 155 -25.57 -19.27 8.99
C GLU A 155 -24.49 -20.11 8.31
N GLY A 156 -23.34 -19.49 8.05
CA GLY A 156 -22.20 -20.14 7.42
C GLY A 156 -21.00 -19.21 7.31
N GLU A 157 -19.99 -19.65 6.59
CA GLU A 157 -18.80 -18.86 6.28
C GLU A 157 -18.80 -18.45 4.82
N VAL A 158 -18.36 -17.22 4.55
CA VAL A 158 -17.97 -16.78 3.22
C VAL A 158 -16.47 -16.64 3.19
N GLU A 159 -15.83 -17.27 2.22
CA GLU A 159 -14.40 -17.16 1.94
C GLU A 159 -14.23 -16.63 0.54
N GLY A 160 -13.26 -15.76 0.33
CA GLY A 160 -12.99 -15.25 -1.00
C GLY A 160 -11.56 -14.81 -1.21
N LYS A 161 -11.26 -14.59 -2.49
CA LYS A 161 -9.97 -14.15 -2.99
C LYS A 161 -10.17 -12.93 -3.87
N VAL A 162 -9.30 -11.94 -3.71
CA VAL A 162 -9.14 -10.85 -4.67
C VAL A 162 -7.80 -11.01 -5.36
N GLU A 163 -7.82 -11.19 -6.66
CA GLU A 163 -6.63 -11.48 -7.44
C GLU A 163 -6.19 -10.27 -8.27
N ASN A 164 -4.88 -10.07 -8.36
CA ASN A 164 -4.25 -9.09 -9.25
C ASN A 164 -4.67 -7.62 -9.01
N VAL A 165 -4.68 -7.19 -7.75
CA VAL A 165 -4.86 -5.78 -7.41
C VAL A 165 -3.56 -5.03 -7.69
N ILE A 166 -3.63 -3.94 -8.46
CA ILE A 166 -2.46 -3.13 -8.83
C ILE A 166 -2.69 -1.68 -8.42
N ILE A 167 -1.73 -1.14 -7.67
CA ILE A 167 -1.71 0.25 -7.21
C ILE A 167 -0.51 0.95 -7.85
N GLN A 168 -0.68 2.20 -8.26
CA GLN A 168 0.42 3.08 -8.63
C GLN A 168 0.47 4.26 -7.68
N ALA A 169 1.67 4.60 -7.25
CA ALA A 169 1.92 5.80 -6.47
C ALA A 169 3.06 6.61 -7.09
N ALA A 170 3.02 7.91 -6.88
CA ALA A 170 4.09 8.82 -7.26
C ALA A 170 4.47 9.70 -6.08
N LEU A 171 5.75 9.66 -5.71
CA LEU A 171 6.35 10.57 -4.74
C LEU A 171 7.11 11.63 -5.51
N SER A 172 7.07 12.87 -5.03
CA SER A 172 7.82 13.96 -5.64
C SER A 172 8.45 14.85 -4.60
N PHE A 173 9.66 15.30 -4.88
CA PHE A 173 10.39 16.24 -4.06
C PHE A 173 10.74 17.48 -4.89
N ASP A 174 10.40 18.65 -4.38
CA ASP A 174 10.67 19.93 -5.03
C ASP A 174 11.85 20.62 -4.35
N PHE A 175 12.94 20.82 -5.10
CA PHE A 175 14.17 21.43 -4.57
C PHE A 175 14.10 22.96 -4.45
N ASN A 176 13.07 23.61 -5.00
CA ASN A 176 12.84 25.04 -4.79
C ASN A 176 12.16 25.29 -3.43
N THR A 177 11.19 24.43 -3.08
CA THR A 177 10.41 24.57 -1.84
C THR A 177 10.90 23.68 -0.71
N TYR A 178 11.79 22.72 -1.00
CA TYR A 178 12.24 21.68 -0.09
C TYR A 178 11.09 20.88 0.51
N ASN A 179 10.10 20.53 -0.32
CA ASN A 179 8.90 19.84 0.11
C ASN A 179 8.73 18.50 -0.64
N ALA A 180 8.52 17.43 0.11
CA ALA A 180 8.10 16.13 -0.37
C ALA A 180 6.58 16.08 -0.48
N THR A 181 6.07 15.36 -1.47
CA THR A 181 4.63 15.22 -1.72
C THR A 181 4.31 13.84 -2.28
N LEU A 182 3.16 13.29 -1.87
CA LEU A 182 2.52 12.18 -2.57
C LEU A 182 1.66 12.78 -3.70
N THR A 183 2.22 12.82 -4.91
CA THR A 183 1.59 13.47 -6.06
C THR A 183 0.55 12.60 -6.74
N ASN A 184 0.68 11.28 -6.62
CA ASN A 184 -0.33 10.35 -7.13
C ASN A 184 -0.51 9.12 -6.24
N PHE A 185 -1.74 8.61 -6.18
CA PHE A 185 -2.06 7.32 -5.58
C PHE A 185 -3.35 6.78 -6.20
N ASP A 186 -3.21 5.84 -7.14
CA ASP A 186 -4.30 5.32 -7.97
C ASP A 186 -4.35 3.80 -7.93
N ILE A 187 -5.57 3.24 -7.98
CA ILE A 187 -5.77 1.82 -8.30
C ILE A 187 -5.76 1.67 -9.82
N MET A 188 -4.71 1.07 -10.37
CA MET A 188 -4.62 0.77 -11.80
C MET A 188 -5.48 -0.44 -12.19
N ASN A 189 -5.59 -1.41 -11.29
CA ASN A 189 -6.42 -2.59 -11.45
C ASN A 189 -7.05 -2.94 -10.10
N SER A 190 -8.38 -3.01 -10.05
CA SER A 190 -9.12 -3.40 -8.85
C SER A 190 -9.12 -4.92 -8.61
N GLY A 191 -8.64 -5.71 -9.57
CA GLY A 191 -8.58 -7.16 -9.47
C GLY A 191 -9.92 -7.85 -9.70
N SER A 192 -9.87 -9.17 -9.83
CA SER A 192 -11.04 -10.06 -9.86
C SER A 192 -11.33 -10.60 -8.47
N ILE A 193 -12.59 -10.84 -8.16
CA ILE A 193 -13.02 -11.36 -6.86
C ILE A 193 -13.76 -12.68 -7.05
N ASP A 194 -13.27 -13.72 -6.38
CA ASP A 194 -13.88 -15.04 -6.34
C ASP A 194 -14.32 -15.35 -4.92
N ILE A 195 -15.54 -15.81 -4.75
CA ILE A 195 -16.13 -16.07 -3.43
C ILE A 195 -16.79 -17.43 -3.41
N HIS A 196 -16.60 -18.12 -2.30
CA HIS A 196 -17.27 -19.36 -1.94
C HIS A 196 -18.07 -19.16 -0.65
N PHE A 197 -19.29 -19.68 -0.64
CA PHE A 197 -20.13 -19.70 0.55
C PHE A 197 -20.28 -21.14 1.01
N SER A 198 -20.06 -21.35 2.29
CA SER A 198 -20.33 -22.62 2.97
C SER A 198 -21.71 -22.57 3.63
N GLY A 199 -22.43 -23.69 3.59
CA GLY A 199 -23.83 -23.77 4.01
C GLY A 199 -24.58 -24.75 3.11
N HIS A 200 -25.74 -25.27 3.55
CA HIS A 200 -26.50 -26.29 2.82
C HIS A 200 -26.66 -25.98 1.32
N ASP A 201 -26.51 -27.02 0.49
CA ASP A 201 -26.60 -26.97 -0.98
C ASP A 201 -27.96 -26.46 -1.48
N TRP A 202 -28.21 -25.14 -1.71
CA TRP A 202 -29.37 -24.73 -2.54
C TRP A 202 -29.57 -23.25 -2.99
N ILE A 203 -30.32 -23.15 -4.11
CA ILE A 203 -31.12 -22.13 -4.86
C ILE A 203 -30.48 -20.84 -5.41
N ASP A 204 -30.63 -20.66 -6.73
CA ASP A 204 -30.34 -19.49 -7.58
C ASP A 204 -30.67 -18.09 -7.04
N TRP A 205 -31.57 -17.95 -6.05
CA TRP A 205 -31.86 -16.63 -5.47
C TRP A 205 -30.73 -16.16 -4.54
N LEU A 206 -30.06 -17.08 -3.85
CA LEU A 206 -28.95 -16.76 -2.95
C LEU A 206 -27.73 -16.33 -3.78
N THR A 207 -27.46 -16.97 -4.92
CA THR A 207 -26.35 -16.59 -5.81
C THR A 207 -26.49 -15.17 -6.35
N ASN A 208 -27.71 -14.72 -6.70
CA ASN A 208 -27.99 -13.33 -7.09
C ASN A 208 -27.78 -12.34 -5.94
N ALA A 209 -28.32 -12.64 -4.76
CA ALA A 209 -28.13 -11.85 -3.54
C ALA A 209 -26.63 -11.73 -3.18
N MET A 210 -25.89 -12.83 -3.29
CA MET A 210 -24.46 -12.86 -3.05
C MET A 210 -23.71 -12.02 -4.05
N THR A 211 -23.96 -12.17 -5.35
CA THR A 211 -23.33 -11.35 -6.40
C THR A 211 -23.47 -9.85 -6.11
N ALA A 212 -24.62 -9.42 -5.58
CA ALA A 212 -24.81 -8.03 -5.15
C ALA A 212 -23.93 -7.65 -3.94
N VAL A 213 -23.80 -8.53 -2.93
CA VAL A 213 -22.88 -8.33 -1.79
C VAL A 213 -21.42 -8.23 -2.25
N ILE A 214 -20.98 -9.09 -3.17
CA ILE A 214 -19.63 -9.10 -3.72
C ILE A 214 -19.30 -7.75 -4.37
N THR A 215 -20.11 -7.37 -5.35
CA THR A 215 -19.85 -6.23 -6.23
C THR A 215 -20.10 -4.89 -5.54
N THR A 216 -21.12 -4.82 -4.68
CA THR A 216 -21.57 -3.54 -4.11
C THR A 216 -20.85 -3.22 -2.80
N PHE A 217 -20.41 -4.24 -2.05
CA PHE A 217 -19.88 -4.04 -0.70
C PHE A 217 -18.47 -4.58 -0.52
N LEU A 218 -18.26 -5.89 -0.73
CA LEU A 218 -16.98 -6.52 -0.37
C LEU A 218 -15.81 -6.01 -1.21
N HIS A 219 -15.98 -5.91 -2.52
CA HIS A 219 -14.90 -5.46 -3.41
C HIS A 219 -14.48 -4.00 -3.12
N PRO A 220 -15.39 -3.01 -3.06
CA PRO A 220 -15.02 -1.64 -2.67
C PRO A 220 -14.44 -1.53 -1.25
N LEU A 221 -14.93 -2.33 -0.30
CA LEU A 221 -14.45 -2.31 1.08
C LEU A 221 -12.99 -2.78 1.18
N ILE A 222 -12.68 -3.91 0.53
CA ILE A 222 -11.31 -4.46 0.49
C ILE A 222 -10.37 -3.45 -0.16
N LEU A 223 -10.74 -2.91 -1.33
CA LEU A 223 -9.95 -1.88 -2.01
C LEU A 223 -9.75 -0.65 -1.11
N SER A 224 -10.80 -0.17 -0.44
CA SER A 224 -10.70 0.96 0.48
C SER A 224 -9.75 0.67 1.65
N LYS A 225 -9.74 -0.55 2.19
CA LYS A 225 -8.78 -0.92 3.25
C LYS A 225 -7.34 -0.91 2.75
N ILE A 226 -7.07 -1.49 1.59
CA ILE A 226 -5.74 -1.44 0.98
C ILE A 226 -5.34 0.02 0.75
N GLN A 227 -6.19 0.82 0.13
CA GLN A 227 -5.90 2.24 -0.13
C GLN A 227 -5.60 3.00 1.16
N ASN A 228 -6.42 2.84 2.20
CA ASN A 228 -6.24 3.58 3.45
C ASN A 228 -4.93 3.20 4.16
N ILE A 229 -4.58 1.90 4.19
CA ILE A 229 -3.32 1.44 4.78
C ILE A 229 -2.15 2.05 3.99
N PHE A 230 -2.08 1.82 2.68
CA PHE A 230 -0.91 2.19 1.89
C PHE A 230 -0.81 3.70 1.65
N LYS A 231 -1.92 4.39 1.36
CA LYS A 231 -1.93 5.85 1.23
C LYS A 231 -1.61 6.51 2.57
N GLY A 232 -2.18 6.01 3.68
CA GLY A 232 -1.89 6.51 5.01
C GLY A 232 -0.41 6.38 5.35
N THR A 233 0.20 5.22 5.09
CA THR A 233 1.64 5.01 5.24
C THR A 233 2.43 5.98 4.37
N LEU A 234 2.15 6.10 3.08
CA LEU A 234 2.88 7.01 2.17
C LEU A 234 2.74 8.49 2.55
N CYS A 235 1.56 8.93 2.99
CA CYS A 235 1.36 10.29 3.49
C CYS A 235 2.17 10.52 4.78
N GLY A 236 2.13 9.59 5.73
CA GLY A 236 2.94 9.68 6.95
C GLY A 236 4.43 9.75 6.66
N LEU A 237 4.92 9.01 5.65
CA LEU A 237 6.29 9.11 5.18
C LEU A 237 6.61 10.52 4.67
N VAL A 238 5.76 11.07 3.79
CA VAL A 238 5.93 12.42 3.26
C VAL A 238 5.97 13.48 4.37
N ASP A 239 5.04 13.40 5.32
CA ASP A 239 4.98 14.34 6.44
C ASP A 239 6.25 14.28 7.29
N ALA A 240 6.73 13.07 7.59
CA ALA A 240 7.90 12.86 8.42
C ALA A 240 9.21 13.31 7.71
N VAL A 241 9.31 13.13 6.38
CA VAL A 241 10.39 13.71 5.55
C VAL A 241 10.38 15.23 5.65
N ASN A 242 9.20 15.85 5.54
CA ASN A 242 9.06 17.30 5.59
C ASN A 242 9.40 17.86 6.98
N GLU A 243 9.06 17.16 8.06
CA GLU A 243 9.46 17.53 9.43
C GLU A 243 10.98 17.56 9.59
N ILE A 244 11.70 16.51 9.16
CA ILE A 244 13.17 16.48 9.21
C ILE A 244 13.79 17.65 8.43
N ILE A 245 13.28 17.90 7.22
CA ILE A 245 13.80 18.98 6.38
C ILE A 245 13.58 20.33 7.07
N HIS A 246 12.41 20.53 7.67
CA HIS A 246 12.11 21.74 8.43
C HIS A 246 13.09 21.92 9.59
N GLU A 247 13.36 20.88 10.37
CA GLU A 247 14.34 20.93 11.47
C GLU A 247 15.74 21.33 10.97
N ILE A 248 16.22 20.75 9.88
CA ILE A 248 17.56 21.02 9.34
C ILE A 248 17.68 22.44 8.78
N LEU A 249 16.64 22.95 8.14
CA LEU A 249 16.66 24.27 7.50
C LEU A 249 16.51 25.43 8.48
N HIS A 250 15.99 25.18 9.69
CA HIS A 250 15.78 26.17 10.74
C HIS A 250 16.78 26.08 11.91
N VAL A 251 17.84 25.27 11.78
CA VAL A 251 19.06 25.30 12.61
C VAL A 251 20.10 26.22 11.96
#